data_AF-A0A2D9YCR9-F1
#
_entry.id   AF-A0A2D9YCR9-F1
#
_cell.length_a   1.000
_cell.length_b   1.000
_cell.length_c   1.000
_cell.angle_alpha   90.00
_cell.angle_beta   90.00
_cell.angle_gamma   90.00
#
_symmetry.space_group_name_H-M   'P 1'
#
loop_
_entity.id
_entity.type
_entity.pdbx_description
1 polymer ?
#
loop_
_entity_poly.entity_id
_entity_poly.type
_entity_poly.pdbx_seq_one_letter_code
_entity_poly.pdbx_strand_id
1 'polypeptide(L)'
;MEIASGIVVYVLLWWWIFLMSLPFGVSRHTDGSVGHDPGAPKKPLLLIKAMATTLIAAVFWVAIYWFIEADLISFREMSKKL
;
A
#
# COMPACT_ATOMS: atom_id res chain seq x y z
N MET A 1 -10.91 12.33 -12.38
CA MET A 1 -11.41 11.81 -11.07
C MET A 1 -11.77 12.96 -10.13
N GLU A 2 -12.75 12.79 -9.22
CA GLU A 2 -12.99 13.75 -8.14
C GLU A 2 -11.86 13.70 -7.09
N ILE A 3 -11.53 14.84 -6.47
CA ILE A 3 -10.46 14.96 -5.45
C ILE A 3 -10.70 13.98 -4.29
N ALA A 4 -11.94 13.90 -3.80
CA ALA A 4 -12.29 12.99 -2.70
C ALA A 4 -12.03 11.53 -3.07
N SER A 5 -12.49 11.10 -4.25
CA SER A 5 -12.25 9.74 -4.75
C SER A 5 -10.76 9.46 -4.93
N GLY A 6 -10.00 10.43 -5.46
CA GLY A 6 -8.55 10.32 -5.63
C GLY A 6 -7.83 10.07 -4.30
N ILE A 7 -8.19 10.82 -3.25
CA ILE A 7 -7.62 10.64 -1.90
C ILE A 7 -7.96 9.25 -1.34
N VAL A 8 -9.21 8.80 -1.47
CA VAL A 8 -9.63 7.47 -0.98
C VAL A 8 -8.83 6.37 -1.67
N VAL A 9 -8.69 6.41 -2.99
CA VAL A 9 -7.90 5.42 -3.74
C VAL A 9 -6.44 5.42 -3.28
N TYR A 10 -5.84 6.60 -3.11
CA TYR A 10 -4.46 6.70 -2.62
C TYR A 10 -4.30 6.08 -1.22
N VAL A 11 -5.19 6.40 -0.28
CA VAL A 11 -5.14 5.87 1.09
C VAL A 11 -5.30 4.34 1.12
N LEU A 12 -6.22 3.79 0.31
CA LEU A 12 -6.43 2.34 0.23
C LEU A 12 -5.21 1.63 -0.37
N LEU A 13 -4.63 2.16 -1.46
CA LEU A 13 -3.39 1.63 -2.04
C LEU A 13 -2.25 1.69 -1.05
N TRP A 14 -2.08 2.84 -0.39
CA TRP A 14 -1.04 3.03 0.62
C TRP A 14 -1.18 2.01 1.74
N TRP A 15 -2.38 1.80 2.26
CA TRP A 15 -2.63 0.85 3.35
C TRP A 15 -2.32 -0.59 2.91
N TRP A 16 -2.79 -1.02 1.74
CA TRP A 16 -2.49 -2.37 1.24
C TRP A 16 -1.00 -2.60 1.02
N ILE A 17 -0.31 -1.65 0.38
CA ILE A 17 1.13 -1.75 0.13
C ILE A 17 1.90 -1.76 1.46
N PHE A 18 1.51 -0.90 2.42
CA PHE A 18 2.11 -0.86 3.75
C PHE A 18 1.96 -2.19 4.48
N LEU A 19 0.75 -2.76 4.56
CA LEU A 19 0.52 -4.05 5.22
C LEU A 19 1.26 -5.19 4.52
N MET A 20 1.25 -5.22 3.19
CA MET A 20 2.01 -6.22 2.42
C MET A 20 3.51 -6.08 2.68
N SER A 21 4.03 -4.87 2.91
CA SER A 21 5.46 -4.63 3.16
C SER A 21 5.96 -5.08 4.55
N LEU A 22 5.04 -5.25 5.53
CA LEU A 22 5.38 -5.59 6.91
C LEU A 22 6.17 -6.91 7.08
N PRO A 23 5.74 -8.07 6.50
CA PRO A 23 6.42 -9.35 6.70
C PRO A 23 7.84 -9.40 6.12
N PHE A 24 8.20 -8.50 5.21
CA PHE A 24 9.52 -8.50 4.59
C PHE A 24 10.60 -7.93 5.51
N GLY A 25 11.75 -8.61 5.59
CA GLY A 25 12.92 -8.10 6.33
C GLY A 25 12.81 -8.14 7.85
N VAL A 26 11.87 -8.92 8.40
CA VAL A 26 11.74 -9.11 9.87
C VAL A 26 12.83 -10.05 10.35
N SER A 27 13.75 -9.54 11.18
CA SER A 27 14.70 -10.33 11.95
C SER A 27 14.28 -10.36 13.42
N ARG A 28 14.06 -11.55 13.98
CA ARG A 28 13.61 -11.75 15.37
C ARG A 28 14.79 -11.91 16.32
N HIS A 29 14.57 -11.64 17.61
CA HIS A 29 15.51 -12.02 18.65
C HIS A 29 15.52 -13.54 18.84
N THR A 30 16.64 -14.19 18.51
CA THR A 30 16.88 -15.62 18.73
C THR A 30 17.32 -15.94 20.15
N ASP A 31 17.75 -14.92 20.88
CA ASP A 31 18.58 -15.10 22.09
C ASP A 31 17.75 -15.19 23.37
N GLY A 32 16.42 -15.35 23.26
CA GLY A 32 15.54 -15.62 24.39
C GLY A 32 15.57 -14.54 25.49
N SER A 33 15.88 -13.28 25.13
CA SER A 33 15.96 -12.17 26.09
C SER A 33 14.63 -12.03 26.84
N VAL A 34 14.67 -12.27 28.15
CA VAL A 34 13.50 -12.27 29.04
C VAL A 34 12.81 -10.91 28.97
N GLY A 35 11.52 -10.89 28.64
CA GLY A 35 10.70 -9.68 28.53
C GLY A 35 10.38 -9.20 27.12
N HIS A 36 11.00 -9.77 26.07
CA HIS A 36 10.63 -9.49 24.68
C HIS A 36 9.62 -10.51 24.13
N ASP A 37 8.62 -10.04 23.39
CA ASP A 37 7.74 -10.92 22.62
C ASP A 37 8.56 -11.66 21.54
N PRO A 38 8.49 -13.00 21.45
CA PRO A 38 9.24 -13.79 20.46
C PRO A 38 9.02 -13.34 19.01
N GLY A 39 7.88 -12.71 18.72
CA GLY A 39 7.52 -12.19 17.41
C GLY A 39 8.09 -10.80 17.09
N ALA A 40 8.60 -10.06 18.07
CA ALA A 40 9.03 -8.67 17.89
C ALA A 40 10.31 -8.57 17.02
N PRO A 41 10.32 -7.73 15.97
CA PRO A 41 11.51 -7.46 15.17
C PRO A 41 12.60 -6.75 15.99
N LYS A 42 13.88 -7.11 15.81
CA LYS A 42 15.04 -6.44 16.45
C LYS A 42 15.11 -4.95 16.13
N LYS A 43 14.76 -4.58 14.90
CA LYS A 43 14.76 -3.19 14.39
C LYS A 43 13.49 -2.97 13.57
N PRO A 44 12.46 -2.32 14.12
CA PRO A 44 11.17 -2.15 13.44
C PRO A 44 11.26 -1.35 12.13
N LEU A 45 12.20 -0.40 12.04
CA LEU A 45 12.43 0.49 10.88
C LEU A 45 11.13 1.01 10.22
N LEU A 46 10.08 1.22 11.02
CA LEU A 46 8.72 1.47 10.53
C LEU A 46 8.64 2.76 9.70
N LEU A 47 9.42 3.78 10.06
CA LEU A 47 9.46 5.05 9.35
C LEU A 47 10.03 4.89 7.93
N ILE A 48 11.06 4.06 7.76
CA ILE A 48 11.65 3.78 6.44
C ILE A 48 10.63 3.02 5.57
N LYS A 49 9.97 2.02 6.16
CA LYS A 49 8.90 1.26 5.48
C LYS A 49 7.76 2.18 5.06
N ALA A 50 7.29 3.06 5.95
CA ALA A 50 6.22 4.00 5.66
C ALA A 50 6.58 5.01 4.55
N MET A 51 7.84 5.48 4.50
CA MET A 51 8.29 6.36 3.40
C MET A 51 8.38 5.61 2.07
N ALA A 52 8.92 4.39 2.07
CA ALA A 52 8.96 3.55 0.89
C ALA A 52 7.54 3.26 0.37
N THR A 53 6.60 2.93 1.25
CA THR A 53 5.21 2.63 0.87
C THR A 53 4.48 3.88 0.36
N THR A 54 4.77 5.06 0.90
CA THR A 54 4.29 6.35 0.36
C THR A 54 4.75 6.58 -1.07
N LEU A 55 6.03 6.37 -1.37
CA LEU A 55 6.55 6.55 -2.72
C LEU A 55 5.94 5.53 -3.70
N ILE A 56 5.89 4.26 -3.31
CA ILE A 56 5.32 3.19 -4.13
C ILE A 56 3.83 3.46 -4.39
N ALA A 57 3.06 3.80 -3.35
CA ALA A 57 1.63 4.11 -3.48
C ALA A 57 1.38 5.32 -4.39
N ALA A 58 2.22 6.36 -4.31
CA ALA A 58 2.12 7.53 -5.19
C ALA A 58 2.32 7.16 -6.66
N VAL A 59 3.30 6.30 -6.97
CA VAL A 59 3.55 5.82 -8.34
C VAL A 59 2.33 5.05 -8.88
N PHE A 60 1.78 4.10 -8.10
CA PHE A 60 0.60 3.35 -8.50
C PHE A 60 -0.64 4.25 -8.66
N TRP A 61 -0.81 5.21 -7.77
CA TRP A 61 -1.92 6.15 -7.83
C TRP A 61 -1.87 7.01 -9.09
N VAL A 62 -0.70 7.53 -9.48
CA VAL A 62 -0.53 8.26 -10.74
C VAL A 62 -0.84 7.38 -11.95
N ALA A 63 -0.38 6.13 -11.95
CA ALA A 63 -0.68 5.18 -13.02
C ALA A 63 -2.19 4.91 -13.14
N ILE A 64 -2.89 4.72 -12.02
CA ILE A 64 -4.34 4.52 -11.99
C ILE A 64 -5.08 5.79 -12.43
N TYR A 65 -4.61 6.97 -12.01
CA TYR A 65 -5.17 8.25 -12.43
C TYR A 65 -5.14 8.39 -13.96
N TRP A 66 -3.98 8.16 -14.57
CA TRP A 66 -3.85 8.20 -16.02
C TRP A 66 -4.68 7.13 -16.73
N PHE A 67 -4.74 5.93 -16.16
CA PHE A 67 -5.54 4.84 -16.72
C PHE A 67 -7.04 5.18 -16.77
N ILE A 68 -7.55 5.83 -15.71
CA ILE A 68 -8.95 6.27 -15.64
C ILE A 68 -9.20 7.44 -16.60
N GLU A 69 -8.29 8.40 -16.69
CA GLU A 69 -8.43 9.57 -17.57
C GLU A 69 -8.38 9.18 -19.07
N ALA A 70 -7.64 8.13 -19.41
CA ALA A 70 -7.53 7.63 -20.77
C ALA A 70 -8.81 6.92 -21.29
N ASP A 71 -9.86 6.79 -20.45
CA ASP A 71 -11.14 6.13 -20.73
C ASP A 71 -11.01 4.75 -21.41
N LEU A 72 -9.91 4.04 -21.12
CA LEU A 72 -9.55 2.76 -21.75
C LEU A 72 -10.56 1.66 -21.43
N ILE A 73 -11.34 1.83 -20.36
CA ILE A 73 -12.38 0.90 -19.91
C ILE A 73 -13.62 1.70 -19.48
N SER A 74 -14.58 1.86 -20.38
CA SER A 74 -15.90 2.38 -20.02
C SER A 74 -16.74 1.27 -19.38
N PHE A 75 -16.79 1.24 -18.05
CA PHE A 75 -17.72 0.38 -17.31
C PHE A 75 -19.19 0.67 -17.65
N ARG A 76 -19.49 1.91 -18.08
CA ARG A 76 -20.84 2.33 -18.47
C ARG A 76 -21.29 1.70 -19.78
N GLU A 77 -20.38 1.56 -20.75
CA GLU A 77 -20.62 0.82 -22.00
C GLU A 77 -20.81 -0.68 -21.72
N MET A 78 -19.96 -1.25 -20.86
CA MET A 78 -19.99 -2.68 -20.54
C MET A 78 -21.27 -3.10 -19.78
N SER A 79 -21.75 -2.25 -18.86
CA SER A 79 -22.98 -2.48 -18.10
C SER A 79 -24.25 -2.35 -18.95
N LYS A 80 -24.25 -1.54 -20.02
CA LYS A 80 -25.41 -1.42 -20.94
C LYS A 80 -25.57 -2.63 -21.85
N LYS A 81 -24.57 -3.51 -21.92
CA LYS A 81 -24.51 -4.67 -22.80
C LYS A 81 -25.00 -5.96 -22.14
N LEU A 82 -25.36 -5.91 -20.84
CA LEU A 82 -26.04 -6.96 -20.09
C LEU A 82 -27.55 -6.71 -20.08
#